data_AF-A0A1Q7K611-F1
#
_entry.id   AF-A0A1Q7K611-F1
#
_cell.length_a   1.000
_cell.length_b   1.000
_cell.length_c   1.000
_cell.angle_alpha   90.00
_cell.angle_beta   90.00
_cell.angle_gamma   90.00
#
_symmetry.space_group_name_H-M   'P 1'
#
loop_
_entity.id
_entity.type
_entity.pdbx_description
1 polymer ?
#
loop_
_entity_poly.entity_id
_entity_poly.type
_entity_poly.pdbx_seq_one_letter_code
_entity_poly.pdbx_strand_id
1 'polypeptide(L)'
;MAALLMTTAVAFAHGDAEHVRGTVTSITDTAITIQTTTKQERTIPINAKTMIMKGDAHLAIKDVKVGDRVVIDVDKKSKIATEVKVGVATAKPAAKPAARQKS
;
A
#
# COMPACT_ATOMS: atom_id res chain seq x y z
N MET A 1 20.40 47.98 -6.07
CA MET A 1 20.66 46.53 -6.10
C MET A 1 19.75 45.88 -5.07
N ALA A 2 18.71 45.16 -5.48
CA ALA A 2 17.93 44.29 -4.61
C ALA A 2 17.18 43.29 -5.49
N ALA A 3 17.88 42.23 -5.91
CA ALA A 3 17.29 41.12 -6.63
C ALA A 3 16.70 40.15 -5.60
N LEU A 4 15.37 40.13 -5.49
CA LEU A 4 14.64 39.19 -4.65
C LEU A 4 14.43 37.89 -5.44
N LEU A 5 15.29 36.91 -5.17
CA LEU A 5 15.16 35.55 -5.68
C LEU A 5 13.99 34.86 -4.97
N MET A 6 12.83 34.77 -5.64
CA MET A 6 11.77 33.86 -5.22
C MET A 6 12.21 32.43 -5.54
N THR A 7 12.62 31.68 -4.53
CA THR A 7 12.89 30.24 -4.66
C THR A 7 11.58 29.53 -4.99
N THR A 8 11.48 29.00 -6.20
CA THR A 8 10.42 28.07 -6.57
C THR A 8 10.59 26.81 -5.73
N ALA A 9 9.67 26.57 -4.80
CA ALA A 9 9.57 25.28 -4.13
C ALA A 9 9.27 24.23 -5.20
N VAL A 10 10.27 23.43 -5.55
CA VAL A 10 10.11 22.31 -6.48
C VAL A 10 9.24 21.28 -5.76
N ALA A 11 7.93 21.35 -5.97
CA ALA A 11 7.02 20.30 -5.56
C ALA A 11 7.32 19.07 -6.44
N PHE A 12 8.15 18.17 -5.92
CA PHE A 12 8.39 16.88 -6.56
C PHE A 12 7.15 16.01 -6.40
N ALA A 13 6.19 16.17 -7.31
CA ALA A 13 5.12 15.22 -7.54
C ALA A 13 5.27 14.68 -8.98
N HIS A 14 6.31 13.87 -9.20
CA HIS A 14 6.38 13.00 -10.38
C HIS A 14 6.04 11.60 -9.89
N GLY A 15 5.07 10.93 -10.53
CA GLY A 15 4.42 9.68 -10.13
C GLY A 15 5.31 8.44 -10.05
N ASP A 16 6.32 8.48 -9.20
CA ASP A 16 7.26 7.41 -8.94
C ASP A 16 6.85 6.57 -7.72
N ALA A 17 5.55 6.34 -7.51
CA ALA A 17 5.10 5.34 -6.55
C ALA A 17 5.21 3.93 -7.18
N GLU A 18 5.83 2.99 -6.48
CA GLU A 18 5.75 1.56 -6.77
C GLU A 18 4.45 1.04 -6.14
N HIS A 19 3.58 0.49 -6.98
CA HIS A 19 2.30 -0.06 -6.55
C HIS A 19 2.48 -1.54 -6.20
N VAL A 20 2.51 -1.86 -4.91
CA VAL A 20 2.75 -3.21 -4.40
C VAL A 20 1.45 -3.79 -3.85
N ARG A 21 1.04 -4.94 -4.37
CA ARG A 21 -0.16 -5.66 -3.91
C ARG A 21 0.20 -6.98 -3.24
N GLY A 22 -0.47 -7.29 -2.14
CA GLY A 22 -0.17 -8.51 -1.39
C GLY A 22 -1.15 -8.81 -0.26
N THR A 23 -0.72 -9.75 0.58
CA THR A 23 -1.38 -10.13 1.83
C THR A 23 -0.46 -9.78 2.97
N VAL A 24 -0.97 -9.14 4.00
CA VAL A 24 -0.18 -8.85 5.19
C VAL A 24 0.23 -10.15 5.90
N THR A 25 1.52 -10.34 6.12
CA THR A 25 2.08 -11.47 6.88
C THR A 25 2.61 -11.06 8.24
N SER A 26 3.00 -9.79 8.41
CA SER A 26 3.42 -9.22 9.71
C SER A 26 3.23 -7.71 9.73
N ILE A 27 3.01 -7.17 10.93
CA ILE A 27 2.76 -5.73 11.15
C ILE A 27 3.56 -5.30 12.37
N THR A 28 4.20 -4.13 12.24
CA THR A 28 4.86 -3.41 13.32
C THR A 28 4.41 -1.95 13.29
N ASP A 29 4.77 -1.16 14.31
CA ASP A 29 4.45 0.27 14.34
C ASP A 29 5.11 1.08 13.20
N THR A 30 6.19 0.56 12.60
CA THR A 30 7.00 1.28 11.60
C THR A 30 7.15 0.55 10.26
N ALA A 31 6.62 -0.67 10.13
CA ALA A 31 6.68 -1.42 8.88
C ALA A 31 5.55 -2.45 8.75
N ILE A 32 5.17 -2.74 7.50
CA ILE A 32 4.24 -3.80 7.13
C ILE A 32 4.99 -4.79 6.23
N THR A 33 4.94 -6.07 6.58
CA THR A 33 5.41 -7.14 5.71
C THR A 33 4.24 -7.75 4.97
N ILE A 34 4.37 -7.87 3.66
CA ILE A 34 3.38 -8.49 2.80
C ILE A 34 3.99 -9.62 1.99
N GLN A 35 3.20 -10.65 1.75
CA GLN A 35 3.44 -11.61 0.68
C GLN A 35 2.77 -11.09 -0.60
N THR A 36 3.57 -10.75 -1.60
CA THR A 36 3.10 -10.28 -2.89
C THR A 36 2.38 -11.38 -3.67
N THR A 37 1.70 -11.02 -4.76
CA THR A 37 1.06 -12.00 -5.65
C THR A 37 2.05 -12.97 -6.31
N THR A 38 3.34 -12.64 -6.36
CA THR A 38 4.41 -13.52 -6.85
C THR A 38 5.01 -14.42 -5.76
N LYS A 39 4.36 -14.50 -4.58
CA LYS A 39 4.79 -15.25 -3.39
C LYS A 39 6.12 -14.77 -2.79
N GLN A 40 6.53 -13.54 -3.10
CA GLN A 40 7.70 -12.92 -2.50
C GLN A 40 7.30 -12.13 -1.25
N GLU A 41 8.12 -12.17 -0.20
CA GLU A 41 7.91 -11.32 0.96
C GLU A 41 8.58 -9.96 0.77
N ARG A 42 7.86 -8.89 1.13
CA ARG A 42 8.34 -7.51 1.04
C ARG A 42 7.97 -6.80 2.34
N THR A 43 8.99 -6.32 3.04
CA THR A 43 8.82 -5.43 4.20
C THR A 43 8.89 -4.00 3.72
N ILE A 44 7.82 -3.25 3.95
CA ILE A 44 7.66 -1.87 3.51
C ILE A 44 7.58 -0.99 4.76
N PRO A 45 8.50 -0.03 4.94
CA PRO A 45 8.43 0.91 6.05
C PRO A 45 7.27 1.88 5.86
N ILE A 46 6.62 2.22 6.98
CA ILE A 46 5.54 3.20 7.08
C ILE A 46 5.95 4.30 8.06
N ASN A 47 5.30 5.45 7.99
CA ASN A 47 5.52 6.54 8.92
C ASN A 47 4.20 7.28 9.23
N ALA A 48 4.28 8.33 10.05
CA ALA A 48 3.11 9.13 10.42
C ALA A 48 2.45 9.89 9.25
N LYS A 49 3.11 9.95 8.08
CA LYS A 49 2.55 10.56 6.86
C LYS A 49 1.88 9.52 5.95
N THR A 50 2.07 8.22 6.21
CA THR A 50 1.43 7.14 5.46
C THR A 50 -0.07 7.16 5.72
N MET A 51 -0.87 7.32 4.67
CA MET A 51 -2.33 7.25 4.77
C MET A 51 -2.78 5.79 4.71
N ILE A 52 -3.51 5.31 5.72
CA ILE A 52 -4.01 3.93 5.75
C ILE A 52 -5.52 3.98 5.56
N MET A 53 -6.01 3.43 4.46
CA MET A 53 -7.43 3.51 4.09
C MET A 53 -8.04 2.13 3.90
N LYS A 54 -9.34 1.99 4.21
CA LYS A 54 -10.14 0.81 3.91
C LYS A 54 -11.45 1.24 3.28
N GLY A 55 -11.56 1.09 1.96
CA GLY A 55 -12.58 1.83 1.20
C GLY A 55 -12.37 3.33 1.40
N ASP A 56 -13.42 4.04 1.81
CA ASP A 56 -13.40 5.49 2.06
C ASP A 56 -13.01 5.86 3.51
N ALA A 57 -12.81 4.88 4.39
CA ALA A 57 -12.48 5.12 5.80
C ALA A 57 -10.97 5.17 6.03
N HIS A 58 -10.50 6.15 6.82
CA HIS A 58 -9.13 6.18 7.32
C HIS A 58 -8.99 5.29 8.56
N LEU A 59 -7.95 4.45 8.59
CA LEU A 59 -7.69 3.45 9.64
C LEU A 59 -6.36 3.75 10.34
N ALA A 60 -6.22 3.27 11.57
CA ALA A 60 -4.91 3.21 12.21
C ALA A 60 -4.17 1.93 11.78
N ILE A 61 -2.83 1.93 11.88
CA ILE A 61 -2.02 0.73 11.63
C ILE A 61 -2.44 -0.47 12.50
N LYS A 62 -2.95 -0.19 13.71
CA LYS A 62 -3.44 -1.18 14.68
C LYS A 62 -4.72 -1.89 14.22
N ASP A 63 -5.46 -1.29 13.30
CA ASP A 63 -6.68 -1.88 12.74
C ASP A 63 -6.38 -2.85 11.58
N VAL A 64 -5.19 -2.75 10.98
CA VAL A 64 -4.70 -3.68 9.96
C VAL A 64 -4.38 -5.02 10.62
N LYS A 65 -4.72 -6.13 9.97
CA LYS A 65 -4.50 -7.48 10.51
C LYS A 65 -3.72 -8.35 9.54
N VAL A 66 -2.96 -9.30 10.08
CA VAL A 66 -2.35 -10.37 9.29
C VAL A 66 -3.46 -11.14 8.56
N GLY A 67 -3.25 -11.39 7.27
CA GLY A 67 -4.25 -11.98 6.37
C GLY A 67 -5.03 -10.95 5.54
N ASP A 68 -4.99 -9.66 5.90
CA ASP A 68 -5.64 -8.61 5.10
C ASP A 68 -4.98 -8.48 3.73
N ARG A 69 -5.81 -8.28 2.71
CA ARG A 69 -5.32 -7.92 1.37
C ARG A 69 -5.05 -6.43 1.34
N VAL A 70 -3.87 -6.05 0.88
CA VAL A 70 -3.46 -4.65 0.86
C VAL A 70 -2.85 -4.29 -0.48
N VAL A 71 -2.99 -3.03 -0.82
CA VAL A 71 -2.37 -2.36 -1.94
C VAL A 71 -1.60 -1.18 -1.36
N ILE A 72 -0.30 -1.14 -1.57
CA ILE A 72 0.61 -0.19 -0.95
C ILE A 72 1.29 0.60 -2.06
N ASP A 73 1.13 1.91 -2.03
CA ASP A 73 1.87 2.84 -2.85
C ASP A 73 3.15 3.23 -2.10
N VAL A 74 4.31 2.87 -2.66
CA VAL A 74 5.63 3.09 -2.06
C VAL A 74 6.38 4.13 -2.86
N ASP A 75 6.83 5.20 -2.23
CA ASP A 75 7.66 6.20 -2.90
C ASP A 75 9.01 5.58 -3.31
N LYS A 76 9.34 5.56 -4.60
CA LYS A 76 10.57 4.91 -5.09
C LYS A 76 11.85 5.59 -4.58
N LYS A 77 11.81 6.87 -4.21
CA LYS A 77 13.00 7.61 -3.74
C LYS A 77 13.34 7.24 -2.30
N SER A 78 12.37 7.38 -1.41
CA SER A 78 12.50 7.15 0.03
C SER A 78 12.27 5.69 0.45
N LYS A 79 11.64 4.88 -0.42
CA LYS A 79 11.21 3.50 -0.14
C LYS A 79 10.20 3.40 1.01
N ILE A 80 9.47 4.49 1.30
CA ILE A 80 8.45 4.57 2.36
C ILE A 80 7.06 4.54 1.73
N ALA A 81 6.12 3.85 2.37
CA ALA A 81 4.72 3.86 1.95
C ALA A 81 4.11 5.27 2.07
N THR A 82 3.52 5.75 0.99
CA THR A 82 2.72 6.97 0.98
C THR A 82 1.26 6.67 1.30
N GLU A 83 0.75 5.54 0.79
CA GLU A 83 -0.63 5.12 0.99
C GLU A 83 -0.72 3.59 1.12
N VAL A 84 -1.57 3.12 2.02
CA VAL A 84 -1.88 1.71 2.26
C VAL A 84 -3.39 1.53 2.17
N LYS A 85 -3.86 0.94 1.08
CA LYS A 85 -5.27 0.57 0.89
C LYS A 85 -5.49 -0.87 1.33
N VAL A 86 -6.17 -1.03 2.46
CA VAL A 86 -6.68 -2.30 2.95
C VAL A 86 -7.94 -2.64 2.15
N GLY A 87 -7.93 -3.80 1.50
CA GLY A 87 -9.09 -4.33 0.84
C GLY A 87 -10.22 -4.50 1.83
N VAL A 88 -11.37 -3.90 1.53
CA VAL A 88 -12.62 -4.39 2.09
C VAL A 88 -12.76 -5.82 1.59
N ALA A 89 -12.63 -6.79 2.48
CA ALA A 89 -12.93 -8.17 2.15
C ALA A 89 -14.40 -8.23 1.72
N THR A 90 -14.67 -8.08 0.42
CA THR A 90 -15.65 -8.96 -0.17
C THR A 90 -15.07 -10.33 0.11
N ALA A 91 -15.77 -11.09 0.96
CA ALA A 91 -15.44 -12.48 1.21
C ALA A 91 -14.98 -13.06 -0.13
N LYS A 92 -13.77 -13.65 -0.13
CA LYS A 92 -13.23 -14.54 -1.17
C LYS A 92 -14.30 -14.81 -2.22
N PRO A 93 -14.14 -14.51 -3.53
CA PRO A 93 -14.87 -15.30 -4.50
C PRO A 93 -14.43 -16.73 -4.17
N ALA A 94 -15.28 -17.45 -3.42
CA ALA A 94 -15.14 -18.87 -3.21
C ALA A 94 -14.88 -19.35 -4.62
N ALA A 95 -13.69 -19.94 -4.81
CA ALA A 95 -13.22 -20.37 -6.11
C ALA A 95 -14.45 -20.88 -6.85
N LYS A 96 -14.87 -20.16 -7.91
CA LYS A 96 -16.04 -20.58 -8.68
C LYS A 96 -15.76 -22.05 -8.95
N PRO A 97 -16.56 -23.00 -8.44
CA PRO A 97 -16.23 -24.41 -8.60
C PRO A 97 -16.04 -24.56 -10.09
N ALA A 98 -14.85 -25.02 -10.48
CA ALA A 98 -14.47 -25.15 -11.87
C ALA A 98 -15.65 -25.82 -12.56
N ALA A 99 -16.41 -25.02 -13.32
CA ALA A 99 -17.51 -25.52 -14.10
C ALA A 99 -16.81 -26.33 -15.18
N ARG A 100 -16.66 -27.62 -14.87
CA ARG A 100 -16.51 -28.74 -15.77
C ARG A 100 -17.07 -28.32 -17.12
N GLN A 101 -16.19 -27.95 -18.04
CA GLN A 101 -16.52 -27.77 -19.44
C GLN A 101 -16.85 -29.19 -19.92
N LYS A 102 -18.13 -29.54 -19.81
CA LYS A 102 -18.67 -30.82 -20.22
C LYS A 102 -18.82 -30.80 -21.75
N SER A 103 -18.23 -31.84 -22.34
CA SER A 103 -18.68 -32.63 -23.50
C SER A 103 -18.85 -31.94 -24.83
#